data_AF-A0A924UUI4-F1
#
_entry.id   AF-A0A924UUI4-F1
#
_cell.length_a   1.000
_cell.length_b   1.000
_cell.length_c   1.000
_cell.angle_alpha   90.00
_cell.angle_beta   90.00
_cell.angle_gamma   90.00
#
_symmetry.space_group_name_H-M   'P 1'
#
loop_
_entity.id
_entity.type
_entity.pdbx_description
1 polymer ?
#
loop_
_entity_poly.entity_id
_entity_poly.type
_entity_poly.pdbx_seq_one_letter_code
_entity_poly.pdbx_strand_id
1 'polypeptide(L)'
;MRKPDKHLLVRTALSRGFTILELVIVIAIFAILTSIVVARTVGVSGRARDVERIEDIASIGRQLEDVYSTKKLGTPTYPDTVQITGTVVFKGVDPETLKSPKASSSSITAASNANTSTSGITPSPTTSQYVYQPLTSLGALCTSGLECVRYNLYYRTETDNTVWQEKSLHQQ
;
A
#
# COMPACT_ATOMS: atom_id res chain seq x y z
N MET A 1 -27.65 46.77 72.28
CA MET A 1 -27.62 47.61 71.06
C MET A 1 -26.70 46.94 70.04
N ARG A 2 -27.27 46.42 68.94
CA ARG A 2 -26.60 45.63 67.89
C ARG A 2 -26.10 46.58 66.79
N LYS A 3 -24.80 46.54 66.49
CA LYS A 3 -24.16 47.33 65.42
C LYS A 3 -24.56 46.71 64.06
N PRO A 4 -24.94 47.49 63.03
CA PRO A 4 -25.27 46.93 61.73
C PRO A 4 -24.02 46.78 60.87
N ASP A 5 -23.72 45.55 60.44
CA ASP A 5 -22.73 45.25 59.40
C ASP A 5 -23.28 45.64 58.03
N LYS A 6 -22.53 46.45 57.28
CA LYS A 6 -22.94 46.89 55.95
C LYS A 6 -21.76 46.93 54.97
N HIS A 7 -21.84 46.00 54.02
CA HIS A 7 -21.34 46.03 52.64
C HIS A 7 -19.87 45.66 52.38
N LEU A 8 -19.62 44.35 52.32
CA LEU A 8 -18.59 43.78 51.44
C LEU A 8 -19.15 43.78 50.00
N LEU A 9 -18.75 44.75 49.18
CA LEU A 9 -19.16 44.81 47.78
C LEU A 9 -18.36 43.79 46.96
N VAL A 10 -19.02 42.69 46.58
CA VAL A 10 -18.53 41.75 45.57
C VAL A 10 -18.47 42.49 44.24
N ARG A 11 -17.27 42.77 43.74
CA ARG A 11 -17.07 43.29 42.38
C ARG A 11 -17.27 42.12 41.41
N THR A 12 -18.44 42.04 40.78
CA THR A 12 -18.65 41.18 39.62
C THR A 12 -17.75 41.66 38.47
N ALA A 13 -16.85 40.79 38.02
CA ALA A 13 -16.10 41.04 36.80
C ALA A 13 -17.09 41.13 35.63
N LEU A 14 -17.06 42.24 34.88
CA LEU A 14 -17.85 42.43 33.67
C LEU A 14 -17.42 41.40 32.62
N SER A 15 -18.23 40.35 32.44
CA SER A 15 -18.12 39.44 31.29
C SER A 15 -18.37 40.25 30.02
N ARG A 16 -17.31 40.61 29.30
CA ARG A 16 -17.39 41.20 27.97
C ARG A 16 -17.89 40.11 27.01
N GLY A 17 -19.13 40.22 26.57
CA GLY A 17 -19.71 39.35 25.55
C GLY A 17 -19.08 39.61 24.18
N PHE A 18 -18.87 38.54 23.42
CA PHE A 18 -18.48 38.60 22.01
C PHE A 18 -19.59 39.25 21.18
N THR A 19 -19.24 40.07 20.19
CA THR A 19 -20.27 40.69 19.32
C THR A 19 -20.81 39.67 18.31
N ILE A 20 -22.09 39.80 17.91
CA ILE A 20 -22.70 38.91 16.89
C ILE A 20 -21.90 38.96 15.59
N LEU A 21 -21.40 40.14 15.22
CA LEU A 21 -20.59 40.33 14.02
C LEU A 21 -19.29 39.51 14.06
N GLU A 22 -18.66 39.43 15.23
CA GLU A 22 -17.43 38.69 15.42
C GLU A 22 -17.65 37.18 15.23
N LEU A 23 -18.79 36.65 15.71
CA LEU A 23 -19.16 35.27 15.43
C LEU A 23 -19.50 35.03 13.95
N VAL A 24 -20.20 35.97 13.30
CA VAL A 24 -20.58 35.86 11.88
C VAL A 24 -19.37 35.85 10.95
N ILE A 25 -18.37 36.69 11.20
CA ILE A 25 -17.14 36.72 10.40
C ILE A 25 -16.35 35.42 10.59
N VAL A 26 -16.30 34.88 11.81
CA VAL A 26 -15.59 33.61 12.09
C VAL A 26 -16.20 32.44 11.31
N ILE A 27 -17.53 32.29 11.34
CA ILE A 27 -18.18 31.20 10.59
C ILE A 27 -18.06 31.39 9.06
N ALA A 28 -18.04 32.63 8.58
CA ALA A 28 -17.85 32.94 7.17
C ALA A 28 -16.44 32.55 6.69
N ILE A 29 -15.40 32.91 7.45
CA ILE A 29 -14.02 32.54 7.16
C ILE A 29 -13.85 31.02 7.27
N PHE A 30 -14.43 30.38 8.29
CA PHE A 30 -14.37 28.93 8.46
C PHE A 30 -14.99 28.18 7.27
N ALA A 31 -16.12 28.65 6.74
CA ALA A 31 -16.74 28.06 5.55
C ALA A 31 -15.83 28.12 4.32
N ILE A 32 -15.18 29.27 4.08
CA ILE A 32 -14.25 29.44 2.95
C ILE A 32 -13.04 28.51 3.11
N LEU A 33 -12.41 28.49 4.27
CA LEU A 33 -11.23 27.64 4.52
C LEU A 33 -11.56 26.15 4.38
N THR A 34 -12.70 25.71 4.92
CA THR A 34 -13.12 24.30 4.87
C THR A 34 -13.38 23.84 3.43
N SER A 35 -13.95 24.70 2.58
CA SER A 35 -14.22 24.37 1.18
C SER A 35 -12.94 24.03 0.38
N ILE A 36 -11.85 24.76 0.61
CA ILE A 36 -10.56 24.55 -0.08
C ILE A 36 -9.90 23.25 0.40
N VAL A 37 -10.02 22.93 1.69
CA VAL A 37 -9.44 21.71 2.26
C VAL A 37 -10.10 20.45 1.68
N VAL A 38 -11.43 20.44 1.57
CA VAL A 38 -12.18 19.28 1.02
C VAL A 38 -11.85 19.05 -0.46
N ALA A 39 -11.64 20.11 -1.25
CA ALA A 39 -11.27 19.97 -2.65
C ALA A 39 -9.89 19.30 -2.87
N ARG A 40 -8.99 19.33 -1.88
CA ARG A 40 -7.63 18.77 -1.98
C ARG A 40 -7.50 17.33 -1.48
N THR A 41 -8.47 16.81 -0.73
CA THR A 41 -8.38 15.47 -0.13
C THR A 41 -8.85 14.35 -1.07
N VAL A 42 -9.54 14.68 -2.17
CA VAL A 42 -10.00 13.71 -3.16
C VAL A 42 -8.79 13.20 -3.97
N GLY A 43 -8.30 12.00 -3.65
CA GLY A 43 -7.24 11.31 -4.39
C GLY A 43 -5.93 11.06 -3.63
N VAL A 44 -5.72 11.73 -2.48
CA VAL A 44 -4.49 11.54 -1.66
C VAL A 44 -4.36 10.09 -1.18
N SER A 45 -5.48 9.47 -0.78
CA SER A 45 -5.49 8.09 -0.33
C SER A 45 -5.18 7.08 -1.45
N GLY A 46 -5.56 7.39 -2.70
CA GLY A 46 -5.23 6.55 -3.85
C GLY A 46 -3.73 6.57 -4.13
N ARG A 47 -3.12 7.77 -4.13
CA ARG A 47 -1.68 7.92 -4.31
C ARG A 47 -0.87 7.27 -3.19
N ALA A 48 -1.30 7.40 -1.94
CA ALA A 48 -0.65 6.74 -0.81
C ALA A 48 -0.63 5.21 -0.97
N ARG A 49 -1.76 4.61 -1.36
CA ARG A 49 -1.85 3.16 -1.65
C ARG A 49 -0.99 2.74 -2.85
N ASP A 50 -0.85 3.60 -3.86
CA ASP A 50 0.05 3.31 -4.98
C ASP A 50 1.51 3.32 -4.55
N VAL A 51 1.91 4.20 -3.63
CA VAL A 51 3.25 4.18 -3.03
C VAL A 51 3.47 2.90 -2.23
N GLU A 52 2.49 2.50 -1.41
CA GLU A 52 2.52 1.25 -0.65
C GLU A 52 2.70 0.03 -1.57
N ARG A 53 1.96 -0.06 -2.69
CA ARG A 53 2.13 -1.14 -3.69
C ARG A 53 3.53 -1.20 -4.28
N ILE A 54 4.15 -0.04 -4.53
CA ILE A 54 5.52 0.02 -5.05
C ILE A 54 6.52 -0.50 -4.01
N GLU A 55 6.34 -0.11 -2.75
CA GLU A 55 7.17 -0.57 -1.63
C GLU A 55 7.01 -2.08 -1.38
N ASP A 56 5.78 -2.61 -1.43
CA ASP A 56 5.48 -4.04 -1.33
C ASP A 56 6.19 -4.83 -2.42
N ILE A 57 6.06 -4.42 -3.69
CA ILE A 57 6.69 -5.10 -4.82
C ILE A 57 8.21 -5.07 -4.71
N ALA A 58 8.79 -3.96 -4.25
CA ALA A 58 10.23 -3.87 -4.00
C ALA A 58 10.68 -4.81 -2.86
N SER A 59 9.90 -4.91 -1.78
CA SER A 59 10.16 -5.82 -0.67
C SER A 59 10.09 -7.29 -1.10
N ILE A 60 9.02 -7.65 -1.82
CA ILE A 60 8.83 -8.99 -2.39
C ILE A 60 9.98 -9.35 -3.33
N GLY A 61 10.36 -8.43 -4.23
CA GLY A 61 11.48 -8.62 -5.15
C GLY A 61 12.78 -8.92 -4.42
N ARG A 62 13.13 -8.12 -3.40
CA ARG A 62 14.34 -8.36 -2.57
C ARG A 62 14.33 -9.74 -1.91
N GLN A 63 13.19 -10.19 -1.39
CA GLN A 63 13.09 -11.52 -0.81
C GLN A 63 13.29 -12.62 -1.85
N LEU A 64 12.73 -12.47 -3.04
CA LEU A 64 12.91 -13.45 -4.12
C LEU A 64 14.37 -13.55 -4.54
N GLU A 65 15.10 -12.43 -4.55
CA GLU A 65 16.55 -12.44 -4.79
C GLU A 65 17.34 -13.10 -3.64
N ASP A 66 16.95 -12.88 -2.39
CA ASP A 66 17.54 -13.58 -1.24
C ASP A 66 17.32 -15.10 -1.35
N VAL A 67 16.11 -15.53 -1.69
CA VAL A 67 15.78 -16.95 -1.93
C VAL A 67 16.63 -17.56 -3.04
N TYR A 68 16.86 -16.81 -4.12
CA TYR A 68 17.74 -17.24 -5.20
C TYR A 68 19.19 -17.46 -4.72
N SER A 69 19.70 -16.54 -3.90
CA SER A 69 21.09 -16.57 -3.39
C SER A 69 21.37 -17.58 -2.27
N THR A 70 20.34 -17.96 -1.50
CA THR A 70 20.50 -18.75 -0.26
C THR A 70 20.51 -20.27 -0.46
N LYS A 71 20.24 -20.80 -1.67
CA LYS A 71 20.31 -22.24 -1.93
C LYS A 71 21.75 -22.76 -1.84
N LYS A 72 22.09 -23.34 -0.68
CA LYS A 72 23.45 -23.83 -0.36
C LYS A 72 23.86 -25.16 -1.01
N LEU A 73 22.93 -25.94 -1.56
CA LEU A 73 23.16 -27.34 -1.97
C LEU A 73 22.52 -27.72 -3.33
N GLY A 74 22.12 -26.75 -4.14
CA GLY A 74 21.55 -26.98 -5.47
C GLY A 74 21.65 -25.73 -6.35
N THR A 75 21.19 -25.82 -7.61
CA THR A 75 21.17 -24.68 -8.53
C THR A 75 20.32 -23.54 -7.95
N PRO A 76 20.82 -22.29 -7.94
CA PRO A 76 20.02 -21.10 -7.64
C PRO A 76 18.77 -21.09 -8.52
N THR A 77 17.60 -21.03 -7.90
CA THR A 77 16.32 -21.02 -8.62
C THR A 77 15.31 -20.21 -7.84
N TYR A 78 14.50 -19.44 -8.56
CA TYR A 78 13.35 -18.78 -8.00
C TYR A 78 12.24 -19.80 -7.65
N PRO A 79 11.30 -19.44 -6.77
CA PRO A 79 10.12 -20.25 -6.49
C PRO A 79 9.29 -20.50 -7.75
N ASP A 80 8.81 -21.73 -7.91
CA ASP A 80 7.81 -22.07 -8.94
C ASP A 80 6.40 -21.55 -8.58
N THR A 81 5.44 -21.74 -9.49
CA THR A 81 4.05 -21.30 -9.30
C THR A 81 3.34 -21.93 -8.09
N VAL A 82 3.81 -23.07 -7.57
CA VAL A 82 3.25 -23.74 -6.39
C VAL A 82 3.93 -23.23 -5.12
N GLN A 83 5.25 -23.03 -5.18
CA GLN A 83 6.06 -22.60 -4.05
C GLN A 83 5.77 -21.16 -3.62
N ILE A 84 5.43 -20.27 -4.55
CA ILE A 84 5.19 -18.84 -4.24
C ILE A 84 4.07 -18.63 -3.22
N THR A 85 3.07 -19.51 -3.16
CA THR A 85 1.98 -19.43 -2.17
C THR A 85 2.35 -20.04 -0.82
N GLY A 86 3.55 -20.63 -0.69
CA GLY A 86 4.01 -21.31 0.51
C GLY A 86 4.69 -20.38 1.52
N THR A 87 4.46 -20.62 2.80
CA THR A 87 5.04 -19.85 3.93
C THR A 87 6.57 -19.85 3.98
N VAL A 88 7.22 -20.83 3.34
CA VAL A 88 8.68 -21.00 3.38
C VAL A 88 9.41 -19.95 2.53
N VAL A 89 8.79 -19.47 1.44
CA VAL A 89 9.42 -18.52 0.50
C VAL A 89 9.62 -17.14 1.13
N PHE A 90 8.68 -16.72 1.97
CA PHE A 90 8.66 -15.39 2.59
C PHE A 90 9.07 -15.40 4.06
N LYS A 91 9.89 -16.38 4.47
CA LYS A 91 10.38 -16.47 5.84
C LYS A 91 11.29 -15.28 6.16
N GLY A 92 10.77 -14.31 6.91
CA GLY A 92 11.48 -13.08 7.26
C GLY A 92 10.92 -11.81 6.63
N VAL A 93 9.95 -11.95 5.72
CA VAL A 93 9.18 -10.83 5.17
C VAL A 93 8.03 -10.51 6.10
N ASP A 94 7.77 -9.22 6.31
CA ASP A 94 6.59 -8.78 7.05
C ASP A 94 5.33 -9.27 6.29
N PRO A 95 4.45 -10.06 6.92
CA PRO A 95 3.25 -10.58 6.28
C PRO A 95 2.31 -9.50 5.75
N GLU A 96 2.41 -8.25 6.23
CA GLU A 96 1.65 -7.12 5.68
C GLU A 96 2.11 -6.76 4.26
N THR A 97 3.39 -6.90 3.92
CA THR A 97 3.89 -6.62 2.56
C THR A 97 3.41 -7.61 1.50
N LEU A 98 2.87 -8.76 1.94
CA LEU A 98 2.24 -9.73 1.06
C LEU A 98 0.76 -9.40 0.81
N LYS A 99 0.21 -8.42 1.51
CA LYS A 99 -1.18 -7.96 1.35
C LYS A 99 -1.16 -6.67 0.55
N SER A 100 -2.02 -6.59 -0.44
CA SER A 100 -2.30 -5.30 -1.06
C SER A 100 -3.05 -4.38 -0.07
N PRO A 101 -3.03 -3.05 -0.27
CA PRO A 101 -3.61 -2.09 0.68
C PRO A 101 -5.11 -2.25 1.00
N LYS A 102 -5.82 -3.12 0.27
CA LYS A 102 -7.26 -3.40 0.44
C LYS A 102 -7.54 -4.86 0.80
N ALA A 103 -6.51 -5.69 0.97
CA ALA A 103 -6.68 -7.12 1.20
C ALA A 103 -6.54 -7.50 2.68
N SER A 104 -7.31 -8.52 3.07
CA SER A 104 -7.26 -9.15 4.39
C SER A 104 -6.36 -10.38 4.44
N SER A 105 -5.90 -10.86 3.28
CA SER A 105 -5.03 -12.02 3.11
C SER A 105 -3.95 -11.72 2.08
N SER A 106 -2.98 -12.63 1.98
CA SER A 106 -1.95 -12.55 0.94
C SER A 106 -2.57 -12.31 -0.44
N SER A 107 -2.10 -11.27 -1.09
CA SER A 107 -2.54 -10.80 -2.40
C SER A 107 -1.64 -11.31 -3.52
N ILE A 108 -0.61 -12.09 -3.21
CA ILE A 108 0.25 -12.70 -4.22
C ILE A 108 -0.45 -13.89 -4.87
N THR A 109 -0.37 -13.99 -6.19
CA THR A 109 -0.92 -15.11 -6.95
C THR A 109 0.01 -15.47 -8.09
N ALA A 110 0.16 -16.76 -8.36
CA ALA A 110 0.93 -17.22 -9.50
C ALA A 110 0.22 -16.90 -10.83
N ALA A 111 0.99 -16.54 -11.84
CA ALA A 111 0.51 -16.48 -13.21
C ALA A 111 0.17 -17.88 -13.74
N SER A 112 -0.84 -17.97 -14.59
CA SER A 112 -1.27 -19.20 -15.28
C SER A 112 -0.78 -19.30 -16.71
N ASN A 113 -0.04 -18.30 -17.21
CA ASN A 113 0.54 -18.30 -18.54
C ASN A 113 1.97 -17.72 -18.56
N ALA A 114 2.70 -17.98 -19.65
CA ALA A 114 4.05 -17.47 -19.88
C ALA A 114 4.09 -16.13 -20.64
N ASN A 115 2.95 -15.45 -20.81
CA ASN A 115 2.89 -14.19 -21.54
C ASN A 115 3.52 -13.08 -20.70
N THR A 116 4.58 -12.45 -21.21
CA THR A 116 5.36 -11.43 -20.49
C THR A 116 4.85 -10.00 -20.72
N SER A 117 3.75 -9.83 -21.45
CA SER A 117 3.12 -8.52 -21.69
C SER A 117 2.14 -8.18 -20.57
N THR A 118 2.14 -6.92 -20.15
CA THR A 118 1.21 -6.36 -19.16
C THR A 118 -0.26 -6.49 -19.56
N SER A 119 -0.56 -6.65 -20.85
CA SER A 119 -1.93 -6.84 -21.37
C SER A 119 -2.33 -8.31 -21.54
N GLY A 120 -1.35 -9.23 -21.58
CA GLY A 120 -1.58 -10.65 -21.88
C GLY A 120 -1.37 -11.58 -20.70
N ILE A 121 -0.86 -11.08 -19.57
CA ILE A 121 -0.67 -11.85 -18.34
C ILE A 121 -2.02 -12.33 -17.78
N THR A 122 -2.06 -13.56 -17.26
CA THR A 122 -3.25 -14.14 -16.61
C THR A 122 -2.89 -14.70 -15.24
N PRO A 123 -3.67 -14.42 -14.18
CA PRO A 123 -4.77 -13.44 -14.15
C PRO A 123 -4.23 -12.02 -14.41
N SER A 124 -5.07 -11.15 -14.99
CA SER A 124 -4.71 -9.72 -15.09
C SER A 124 -4.66 -9.15 -13.67
N PRO A 125 -3.57 -8.47 -13.27
CA PRO A 125 -3.46 -7.89 -11.93
C PRO A 125 -4.59 -6.89 -11.68
N THR A 126 -5.12 -6.92 -10.47
CA THR A 126 -6.12 -5.97 -9.98
C THR A 126 -5.47 -5.05 -8.95
N THR A 127 -6.17 -4.01 -8.49
CA THR A 127 -5.64 -3.12 -7.43
C THR A 127 -5.45 -3.80 -6.08
N SER A 128 -5.93 -5.04 -5.96
CA SER A 128 -5.91 -5.84 -4.73
C SER A 128 -5.11 -7.15 -4.89
N GLN A 129 -4.27 -7.25 -5.92
CA GLN A 129 -3.53 -8.47 -6.23
C GLN A 129 -2.17 -8.16 -6.86
N TYR A 130 -1.17 -8.94 -6.48
CA TYR A 130 0.15 -8.99 -7.11
C TYR A 130 0.29 -10.31 -7.86
N VAL A 131 0.68 -10.25 -9.13
CA VAL A 131 0.82 -11.45 -9.96
C VAL A 131 2.30 -11.78 -10.12
N TYR A 132 2.70 -12.97 -9.68
CA TYR A 132 4.05 -13.48 -9.79
C TYR A 132 4.14 -14.49 -10.94
N GLN A 133 5.02 -14.24 -11.89
CA GLN A 133 5.26 -15.09 -13.05
C GLN A 133 6.70 -15.61 -13.04
N PRO A 134 6.94 -16.84 -12.59
CA PRO A 134 8.24 -17.47 -12.73
C PRO A 134 8.40 -18.07 -14.13
N LEU A 135 9.60 -18.02 -14.70
CA LEU A 135 9.90 -18.50 -16.04
C LEU A 135 11.17 -19.36 -16.04
N THR A 136 11.17 -20.38 -16.89
CA THR A 136 12.36 -21.19 -17.17
C THR A 136 13.29 -20.46 -18.15
N SER A 137 14.50 -21.00 -18.36
CA SER A 137 15.45 -20.47 -19.36
C SER A 137 14.87 -20.43 -20.77
N LEU A 138 13.99 -21.39 -21.10
CA LEU A 138 13.27 -21.46 -22.37
C LEU A 138 12.08 -20.49 -22.47
N GLY A 139 11.78 -19.73 -21.40
CA GLY A 139 10.66 -18.79 -21.36
C GLY A 139 9.29 -19.45 -21.18
N ALA A 140 9.24 -20.71 -20.80
CA ALA A 140 8.00 -21.35 -20.38
C ALA A 140 7.65 -20.92 -18.94
N LEU A 141 6.36 -20.95 -18.60
CA LEU A 141 5.91 -20.75 -17.22
C LEU A 141 6.55 -21.83 -16.33
N CYS A 142 7.22 -21.41 -15.26
CA CYS A 142 7.93 -22.32 -14.38
C CYS A 142 6.96 -22.95 -13.38
N THR A 143 6.51 -24.15 -13.70
CA THR A 143 5.66 -24.97 -12.83
C THR A 143 6.51 -25.96 -12.01
N SER A 144 5.87 -26.65 -11.06
CA SER A 144 6.51 -27.56 -10.11
C SER A 144 7.62 -28.43 -10.71
N GLY A 145 8.79 -28.45 -10.06
CA GLY A 145 9.90 -29.35 -10.39
C GLY A 145 10.80 -28.89 -11.54
N LEU A 146 10.64 -27.65 -12.01
CA LEU A 146 11.50 -27.02 -13.00
C LEU A 146 12.44 -25.99 -12.35
N GLU A 147 13.57 -25.70 -13.01
CA GLU A 147 14.47 -24.62 -12.62
C GLU A 147 13.94 -23.29 -13.16
N CYS A 148 13.55 -22.40 -12.25
CA CYS A 148 13.07 -21.06 -12.55
C CYS A 148 14.24 -20.09 -12.51
N VAL A 149 14.64 -19.57 -13.67
CA VAL A 149 15.83 -18.72 -13.81
C VAL A 149 15.51 -17.23 -13.73
N ARG A 150 14.25 -16.85 -13.97
CA ARG A 150 13.78 -15.47 -13.90
C ARG A 150 12.33 -15.40 -13.46
N TYR A 151 11.91 -14.26 -12.94
CA TYR A 151 10.52 -13.93 -12.68
C TYR A 151 10.13 -12.52 -13.15
N ASN A 152 8.83 -12.31 -13.32
CA ASN A 152 8.19 -11.01 -13.44
C ASN A 152 7.15 -10.85 -12.33
N LEU A 153 7.08 -9.67 -11.72
CA LEU A 153 6.02 -9.26 -10.81
C LEU A 153 5.14 -8.22 -11.51
N TYR A 154 3.83 -8.37 -11.39
CA TYR A 154 2.87 -7.41 -11.94
C TYR A 154 1.95 -6.88 -10.86
N TYR A 155 1.67 -5.59 -10.93
CA TYR A 155 0.72 -4.90 -10.06
C TYR A 155 -0.05 -3.84 -10.84
N ARG A 156 -1.24 -3.49 -10.36
CA ARG A 156 -2.05 -2.41 -10.94
C ARG A 156 -2.18 -1.25 -9.97
N THR A 157 -1.88 -0.06 -10.45
CA THR A 157 -2.06 1.21 -9.72
C THR A 157 -3.53 1.64 -9.74
N GLU A 158 -3.98 2.24 -8.65
CA GLU A 158 -5.37 2.66 -8.46
C GLU A 158 -5.66 4.02 -9.10
N THR A 159 -4.66 4.91 -9.15
CA THR A 159 -4.84 6.28 -9.65
C THR A 159 -5.05 6.32 -11.17
N ASP A 160 -4.31 5.52 -11.93
CA ASP A 160 -4.30 5.53 -13.40
C ASP A 160 -4.74 4.20 -14.04
N ASN A 161 -5.04 3.17 -13.21
CA ASN A 161 -5.37 1.81 -13.65
C ASN A 161 -4.30 1.15 -14.54
N THR A 162 -3.06 1.64 -14.51
CA THR A 162 -1.95 1.09 -15.29
C THR A 162 -1.43 -0.21 -14.67
N VAL A 163 -1.08 -1.18 -15.52
CA VAL A 163 -0.38 -2.38 -15.09
C VAL A 163 1.12 -2.18 -15.26
N TRP A 164 1.84 -2.33 -14.17
CA TRP A 164 3.29 -2.24 -14.11
C TRP A 164 3.90 -3.63 -14.01
N GLN A 165 5.12 -3.76 -14.52
CA GLN A 165 5.90 -4.99 -14.49
C GLN A 165 7.27 -4.68 -13.89
N GLU A 166 7.61 -5.40 -12.84
CA GLU A 166 8.96 -5.44 -12.25
C GLU A 166 9.63 -6.76 -12.62
N LYS A 167 10.88 -6.70 -13.02
CA LYS A 167 11.65 -7.87 -13.48
C LYS A 167 12.66 -8.28 -12.43
N SER A 168 12.87 -9.58 -12.29
CA SER A 168 14.00 -10.15 -11.55
C SER A 168 15.35 -9.62 -12.04
N LEU A 169 16.33 -9.58 -11.12
CA LEU A 169 17.71 -9.19 -11.45
C LEU A 169 18.35 -10.16 -12.45
N HIS A 170 18.05 -11.45 -12.32
CA HIS A 170 18.57 -12.50 -13.19
C HIS A 170 17.55 -12.81 -14.30
N GLN A 171 17.96 -12.66 -15.56
CA GLN A 171 17.09 -12.86 -16.73
C GLN A 171 17.50 -14.03 -17.65
N GLN A 172 18.65 -14.67 -17.37
CA GLN A 172 19.26 -15.69 -18.22
C GLN A 172 19.11 -17.10 -17.64
#